data_AF-A0A183UJU4-F1
#
_entry.id   AF-A0A183UJU4-F1
#
_cell.length_a   1.000
_cell.length_b   1.000
_cell.length_c   1.000
_cell.angle_alpha   90.00
_cell.angle_beta   90.00
_cell.angle_gamma   90.00
#
_symmetry.space_group_name_H-M   'P 1'
#
loop_
_entity.id
_entity.type
_entity.pdbx_description
1 polymer ?
#
loop_
_entity_poly.entity_id
_entity_poly.type
_entity_poly.pdbx_seq_one_letter_code
_entity_poly.pdbx_strand_id
1 'polypeptide(L)'
;MSFYDDEKDSAGAHAKDYYGIRIGSFCDEARGIQGDVWLVNKTALQITNWKLRSGDGRQVRNFYFSTEETIARAERLFKVISTPSGDYSKPIAMDLEDASDSETIVVLIPGGYNKWKFFGVIENGEKVSDSWL
;
A
#
# COMPACT_ATOMS: atom_id res chain seq x y z
N MET A 1 37.20 3.35 -42.30
CA MET A 1 36.72 4.45 -41.42
C MET A 1 35.41 4.91 -42.04
N SER A 2 34.22 4.73 -41.48
CA SER A 2 33.73 4.62 -40.10
C SER A 2 32.63 3.54 -40.07
N PHE A 3 32.77 2.45 -39.30
CA PHE A 3 32.19 2.22 -37.96
C PHE A 3 30.70 2.59 -37.85
N TYR A 4 29.87 1.54 -37.77
CA TYR A 4 28.50 1.54 -37.28
C TYR A 4 28.48 2.02 -35.84
N ASP A 5 27.50 2.86 -35.47
CA ASP A 5 26.93 2.80 -34.12
C ASP A 5 25.42 3.00 -34.20
N ASP A 6 24.77 2.00 -33.64
CA ASP A 6 23.34 1.74 -33.51
C ASP A 6 22.88 2.49 -32.25
N GLU A 7 22.51 3.77 -32.39
CA GLU A 7 21.80 4.47 -31.31
C GLU A 7 20.35 3.99 -31.29
N LYS A 8 20.16 2.85 -30.61
CA LYS A 8 18.92 2.51 -29.92
C LYS A 8 18.50 3.74 -29.13
N ASP A 9 17.53 4.47 -29.65
CA ASP A 9 16.65 5.29 -28.83
C ASP A 9 16.06 4.35 -27.76
N SER A 10 16.64 4.43 -26.58
CA SER A 10 16.10 3.80 -25.39
C SER A 10 14.71 4.41 -25.22
N ALA A 11 13.70 3.63 -25.59
CA ALA A 11 12.32 3.90 -25.21
C ALA A 11 12.28 3.90 -23.68
N GLY A 12 12.61 5.06 -23.10
CA GLY A 12 12.37 5.37 -21.72
C GLY A 12 10.86 5.32 -21.56
N ALA A 13 10.37 4.16 -21.15
CA ALA A 13 9.03 4.01 -20.64
C ALA A 13 8.98 4.89 -19.39
N HIS A 14 8.63 6.17 -19.58
CA HIS A 14 8.08 6.97 -18.50
C HIS A 14 6.98 6.12 -17.90
N ALA A 15 7.17 5.71 -16.65
CA ALA A 15 6.16 5.01 -15.87
C ALA A 15 4.94 5.94 -15.86
N LYS A 16 4.00 5.71 -16.78
CA LYS A 16 2.66 6.26 -16.64
C LYS A 16 2.16 5.64 -15.36
N ASP A 17 1.92 6.49 -14.36
CA ASP A 17 1.38 6.13 -13.07
C ASP A 17 0.07 5.37 -13.23
N TYR A 18 0.16 4.04 -13.41
CA TYR A 18 -0.99 3.17 -13.44
C TYR A 18 -1.36 2.89 -11.99
N TYR A 19 -2.07 3.84 -11.37
CA TYR A 19 -2.70 3.67 -10.06
C TYR A 19 -3.94 2.75 -10.19
N GLY A 20 -3.75 1.49 -10.61
CA GLY A 20 -4.79 0.45 -10.52
C GLY A 20 -6.24 0.90 -10.76
N ILE A 21 -7.16 0.44 -9.91
CA ILE A 21 -8.53 0.97 -9.77
C ILE A 21 -8.69 1.47 -8.34
N ARG A 22 -9.15 2.71 -8.12
CA ARG A 22 -9.48 3.18 -6.77
C ARG A 22 -10.70 2.41 -6.25
N ILE A 23 -10.56 1.77 -5.11
CA ILE A 23 -11.62 0.96 -4.50
C ILE A 23 -12.13 1.52 -3.18
N GLY A 24 -11.39 2.45 -2.56
CA GLY A 24 -11.81 3.05 -1.30
C GLY A 24 -10.83 4.05 -0.74
N SER A 25 -11.04 4.41 0.51
CA SER A 25 -10.14 5.24 1.30
C SER A 25 -10.41 5.06 2.79
N PHE A 26 -9.35 5.13 3.59
CA PHE A 26 -9.42 5.32 5.02
C PHE A 26 -9.51 6.82 5.33
N CYS A 27 -10.45 7.19 6.19
CA CYS A 27 -10.55 8.54 6.74
C CYS A 27 -11.11 8.45 8.16
N ASP A 28 -10.21 8.35 9.13
CA ASP A 28 -10.52 8.39 10.55
C ASP A 28 -9.65 9.46 11.22
N GLU A 29 -10.20 10.66 11.33
CA GLU A 29 -9.51 11.81 11.93
C GLU A 29 -9.22 11.61 13.42
N ALA A 30 -10.10 10.90 14.13
CA ALA A 30 -9.96 10.66 15.57
C ALA A 30 -8.77 9.74 15.86
N ARG A 31 -8.53 8.74 15.00
CA ARG A 31 -7.38 7.84 15.09
C ARG A 31 -6.17 8.33 14.29
N GLY A 32 -6.33 9.39 13.51
CA GLY A 32 -5.29 9.96 12.66
C GLY A 32 -4.85 9.00 11.54
N ILE A 33 -5.80 8.24 10.98
CA ILE A 33 -5.57 7.29 9.89
C ILE A 33 -6.19 7.86 8.61
N GLN A 34 -5.38 7.98 7.57
CA GLN A 34 -5.85 8.39 6.24
C GLN A 34 -5.12 7.60 5.16
N GLY A 35 -5.79 7.32 4.04
CA GLY A 35 -5.12 6.80 2.84
C GLY A 35 -6.11 6.40 1.77
N ASP A 36 -5.76 6.55 0.49
CA ASP A 36 -6.57 6.10 -0.64
C ASP A 36 -6.15 4.70 -1.06
N VAL A 37 -7.12 3.80 -1.26
CA VAL A 37 -6.85 2.39 -1.57
C VAL A 37 -7.09 2.12 -3.04
N TRP A 38 -6.07 1.52 -3.68
CA TRP A 38 -6.04 1.20 -5.10
C TRP A 38 -5.77 -0.29 -5.30
N LEU A 39 -6.59 -0.96 -6.09
CA LEU A 39 -6.34 -2.32 -6.56
C LEU A 39 -5.38 -2.28 -7.74
N VAL A 40 -4.11 -2.63 -7.53
CA VAL A 40 -3.09 -2.60 -8.58
C VAL A 40 -3.21 -3.82 -9.49
N ASN A 41 -3.37 -4.99 -8.88
CA ASN A 41 -3.57 -6.26 -9.59
C ASN A 41 -4.20 -7.28 -8.64
N LYS A 42 -4.28 -8.55 -9.07
CA LYS A 42 -4.95 -9.60 -8.28
C LYS A 42 -4.27 -9.93 -6.93
N THR A 43 -3.04 -9.49 -6.72
CA THR A 43 -2.20 -9.88 -5.58
C THR A 43 -1.73 -8.70 -4.74
N ALA A 44 -1.98 -7.46 -5.16
CA ALA A 44 -1.47 -6.28 -4.48
C ALA A 44 -2.47 -5.12 -4.47
N LEU A 45 -2.54 -4.45 -3.32
CA LEU A 45 -3.12 -3.12 -3.16
C LEU A 45 -2.00 -2.09 -3.06
N GLN A 46 -2.30 -0.86 -3.43
CA GLN A 46 -1.48 0.30 -3.14
C GLN A 46 -2.30 1.29 -2.33
N ILE A 47 -1.71 1.82 -1.27
CA ILE A 47 -2.29 2.85 -0.43
C ILE A 47 -1.48 4.11 -0.66
N THR A 48 -2.10 5.13 -1.23
CA THR A 48 -1.46 6.44 -1.42
C THR A 48 -1.95 7.42 -0.36
N ASN A 49 -1.22 8.52 -0.17
CA ASN A 49 -1.57 9.53 0.84
C ASN A 49 -1.71 8.93 2.24
N TRP A 50 -0.96 7.86 2.53
CA TRP A 50 -1.03 7.17 3.80
C TRP A 50 -0.54 8.10 4.90
N LYS A 51 -1.40 8.32 5.90
CA LYS A 51 -1.08 9.08 7.10
C LYS A 51 -1.43 8.26 8.30
N LEU A 52 -0.50 8.30 9.25
CA LEU A 52 -0.64 7.67 10.54
C LEU A 52 -0.10 8.63 11.58
N ARG A 53 -0.96 9.10 12.48
CA ARG A 53 -0.49 9.83 13.67
C ARG A 53 -0.03 8.85 14.73
N SER A 54 1.10 9.14 15.36
CA SER A 54 1.49 8.47 16.61
C SER A 54 0.39 8.72 17.64
N GLY A 55 -0.17 7.65 18.20
CA GLY A 55 -1.10 7.75 19.32
C GLY A 55 -0.38 8.03 20.63
N ASP A 56 -1.15 8.37 21.67
CA ASP A 56 -0.66 8.48 23.04
C ASP A 56 -0.45 7.06 23.62
N GLY A 57 0.69 6.44 23.29
CA GLY A 57 1.08 5.11 23.73
C GLY A 57 1.46 4.16 22.58
N ARG A 58 1.83 2.92 22.92
CA ARG A 58 2.21 1.91 21.91
C ARG A 58 0.95 1.30 21.29
N GLN A 59 0.47 1.89 20.20
CA GLN A 59 -0.63 1.35 19.40
C GLN A 59 -0.05 0.52 18.25
N VAL A 60 -0.35 -0.78 18.24
CA VAL A 60 0.11 -1.66 17.17
C VAL A 60 -0.99 -1.76 16.12
N ARG A 61 -0.70 -1.24 14.92
CA ARG A 61 -1.65 -1.24 13.80
C ARG A 61 -1.19 -2.15 12.69
N ASN A 62 -2.12 -2.86 12.06
CA ASN A 62 -1.84 -3.78 10.95
C ASN A 62 -2.89 -3.64 9.85
N PHE A 63 -2.49 -3.83 8.60
CA PHE A 63 -3.44 -4.07 7.52
C PHE A 63 -4.00 -5.49 7.60
N TYR A 64 -5.30 -5.61 7.39
CA TYR A 64 -6.00 -6.89 7.42
C TYR A 64 -6.94 -7.05 6.24
N PHE A 65 -7.23 -8.32 5.95
CA PHE A 65 -8.23 -8.75 4.98
C PHE A 65 -9.23 -9.63 5.71
N SER A 66 -10.52 -9.48 5.41
CA SER A 66 -11.54 -10.35 5.99
C SER A 66 -12.66 -10.73 5.05
N THR A 67 -13.28 -11.85 5.37
CA THR A 67 -14.66 -12.18 4.99
C THR A 67 -15.55 -11.98 6.22
N GLU A 68 -16.78 -12.49 6.20
CA GLU A 68 -17.64 -12.56 7.39
C GLU A 68 -17.13 -13.57 8.43
N GLU A 69 -16.41 -14.60 7.98
CA GLU A 69 -16.00 -15.74 8.83
C GLU A 69 -14.50 -15.77 9.13
N THR A 70 -13.69 -15.13 8.29
CA THR A 70 -12.23 -15.24 8.33
C THR A 70 -11.55 -13.89 8.35
N ILE A 71 -10.43 -13.82 9.07
CA ILE A 71 -9.55 -12.65 9.10
C ILE A 71 -8.10 -13.07 8.91
N ALA A 72 -7.36 -12.31 8.12
CA ALA A 72 -5.94 -12.51 7.91
C ALA A 72 -5.22 -11.16 7.88
N ARG A 73 -3.97 -11.14 8.35
CA ARG A 73 -3.10 -9.99 8.13
C ARG A 73 -2.62 -9.97 6.68
N ALA A 74 -2.20 -8.81 6.20
CA ALA A 74 -1.46 -8.72 4.95
C ALA A 74 -0.23 -9.66 4.94
N GLU A 75 0.20 -10.14 3.77
CA GLU A 75 1.36 -11.04 3.70
C GLU A 75 2.67 -10.29 3.89
N ARG A 76 2.80 -9.15 3.21
CA ARG A 76 3.99 -8.27 3.23
C ARG A 76 3.58 -6.85 2.91
N LEU A 77 4.37 -5.91 3.45
CA LEU A 77 4.26 -4.49 3.19
C LEU A 77 5.55 -3.96 2.58
N PHE A 78 5.42 -3.02 1.65
CA PHE A 78 6.52 -2.27 1.09
C PHE A 78 6.20 -0.78 1.09
N LYS A 79 7.17 0.05 1.43
CA LYS A 79 7.10 1.49 1.23
C LYS A 79 7.70 1.84 -0.13
N VAL A 80 7.01 2.64 -0.91
CA VAL A 80 7.55 3.22 -2.14
C VAL A 80 8.43 4.42 -1.77
N ILE A 81 9.65 4.43 -2.28
CA ILE A 81 10.62 5.49 -2.09
C ILE A 81 10.93 6.09 -3.46
N SER A 82 10.60 7.36 -3.62
CA SER A 82 10.93 8.13 -4.82
C SER A 82 12.27 8.82 -4.67
N THR A 83 13.13 8.64 -5.66
CA THR A 83 14.45 9.29 -5.73
C THR A 83 14.63 9.95 -7.09
N PRO A 84 15.59 10.88 -7.24
CA PRO A 84 15.92 11.43 -8.56
C PRO A 84 16.28 10.38 -9.62
N SER A 85 16.76 9.21 -9.18
CA SER A 85 17.15 8.09 -10.03
C SER A 85 16.00 7.14 -10.37
N GLY A 86 14.79 7.41 -9.85
CA GLY A 86 13.60 6.59 -10.02
C GLY A 86 13.02 6.07 -8.71
N ASP A 87 11.89 5.40 -8.84
CA ASP A 87 11.11 4.85 -7.73
C ASP A 87 11.49 3.39 -7.46
N TYR A 88 11.58 3.04 -6.18
CA TYR A 88 11.76 1.66 -5.76
C TYR A 88 10.97 1.34 -4.50
N SER A 89 10.70 0.05 -4.27
CA SER A 89 9.95 -0.43 -3.10
C SER A 89 10.88 -1.07 -2.08
N LYS A 90 10.78 -0.66 -0.81
CA LYS A 90 11.53 -1.23 0.31
C LYS A 90 10.59 -1.97 1.27
N PRO A 91 10.88 -3.22 1.69
CA PRO A 91 10.06 -3.91 2.66
C PRO A 91 10.04 -3.17 4.00
N ILE A 92 8.87 -3.16 4.66
CA ILE A 92 8.67 -2.56 5.99
C ILE A 92 8.05 -3.59 6.94
N ALA A 93 8.06 -3.28 8.24
CA ALA A 93 7.41 -4.12 9.24
C ALA A 93 5.89 -4.18 8.99
N MET A 94 5.28 -5.31 9.37
CA MET A 94 3.83 -5.49 9.29
C MET A 94 3.07 -4.63 10.30
N ASP A 95 3.71 -4.41 11.45
CA ASP A 95 3.22 -3.54 12.50
C ASP A 95 3.59 -2.08 12.17
N LEU A 96 2.57 -1.25 11.98
CA LEU A 96 2.66 0.17 11.67
C LEU A 96 2.67 0.97 12.99
N GLU A 97 3.82 0.99 13.65
CA GLU A 97 4.00 1.69 14.95
C GLU A 97 4.40 3.16 14.77
N ASP A 98 5.14 3.48 13.71
CA ASP A 98 5.72 4.80 13.50
C ASP A 98 4.73 5.75 12.83
N ALA A 99 4.78 7.04 13.21
CA ALA A 99 4.05 8.07 12.48
C ALA A 99 4.53 8.12 11.02
N SER A 100 3.58 8.33 10.13
CA SER A 100 3.83 8.47 8.69
C SER A 100 3.01 9.63 8.16
N ASP A 101 3.59 10.40 7.24
CA ASP A 101 2.89 11.49 6.55
C ASP A 101 3.08 11.38 5.04
N SER A 102 1.95 11.26 4.33
CA SER A 102 1.86 11.25 2.89
C SER A 102 2.69 10.16 2.20
N GLU A 103 2.71 8.96 2.78
CA GLU A 103 3.47 7.84 2.24
C GLU A 103 2.67 7.03 1.21
N THR A 104 3.39 6.24 0.40
CA THR A 104 2.78 5.21 -0.45
C THR A 104 3.22 3.84 0.02
N ILE A 105 2.25 2.98 0.34
CA ILE A 105 2.48 1.61 0.82
C ILE A 105 1.89 0.62 -0.19
N VAL A 106 2.66 -0.38 -0.58
CA VAL A 106 2.19 -1.55 -1.32
C VAL A 106 1.91 -2.68 -0.34
N VAL A 107 0.72 -3.27 -0.43
CA VAL A 107 0.21 -4.31 0.46
C VAL A 107 -0.01 -5.58 -0.34
N LEU A 108 0.67 -6.67 0.00
CA LEU A 108 0.42 -7.97 -0.62
C LEU A 108 -0.79 -8.66 0.01
N ILE A 109 -1.68 -9.13 -0.86
CA ILE A 109 -2.97 -9.70 -0.49
C ILE A 109 -2.82 -11.20 -0.26
N PRO A 110 -3.18 -11.73 0.93
CA PRO A 110 -3.04 -13.14 1.25
C PRO A 110 -3.84 -14.04 0.31
N GLY A 111 -3.15 -14.80 -0.52
CA GLY A 111 -3.80 -15.67 -1.52
C GLY A 111 -4.67 -14.95 -2.58
N GLY A 112 -4.49 -13.63 -2.77
CA GLY A 112 -5.14 -12.81 -3.80
C GLY A 112 -6.50 -12.20 -3.45
N TYR A 113 -6.90 -11.12 -4.15
CA TYR A 113 -8.05 -10.27 -3.79
C TYR A 113 -9.41 -10.99 -3.84
N ASN A 114 -9.61 -11.92 -4.77
CA ASN A 114 -10.88 -12.65 -4.97
C ASN A 114 -11.38 -13.43 -3.74
N LYS A 115 -10.52 -13.66 -2.74
CA LYS A 115 -10.86 -14.41 -1.52
C LYS A 115 -11.43 -13.53 -0.42
N TRP A 116 -11.32 -12.21 -0.56
CA TRP A 116 -11.59 -11.26 0.51
C TRP A 116 -12.74 -10.34 0.14
N LYS A 117 -13.58 -10.01 1.12
CA LYS A 117 -14.67 -9.02 0.96
C LYS A 117 -14.26 -7.65 1.46
N PHE A 118 -13.39 -7.62 2.48
CA PHE A 118 -13.02 -6.41 3.19
C PHE A 118 -11.50 -6.28 3.28
N PHE A 119 -11.05 -5.04 3.25
CA PHE A 119 -9.69 -4.62 3.55
C PHE A 119 -9.71 -3.48 4.55
N GLY A 120 -8.82 -3.50 5.53
CA GLY A 120 -8.88 -2.51 6.60
C GLY A 120 -7.64 -2.41 7.47
N VAL A 121 -7.77 -1.61 8.52
CA VAL A 121 -6.77 -1.45 9.58
C VAL A 121 -7.33 -2.04 10.87
N ILE A 122 -6.52 -2.86 11.53
CA ILE A 122 -6.73 -3.29 12.91
C ILE A 122 -5.79 -2.52 13.80
N GLU A 123 -6.29 -2.06 14.95
CA GLU A 123 -5.52 -1.46 16.04
C GLU A 123 -5.69 -2.33 17.29
N ASN A 124 -4.58 -2.81 17.87
CA ASN A 124 -4.59 -3.63 19.09
C ASN A 124 -5.53 -4.86 19.05
N GLY A 125 -5.79 -5.40 17.85
CA GLY A 125 -6.68 -6.55 17.64
C GLY A 125 -8.13 -6.19 17.29
N GLU A 126 -8.50 -4.91 17.34
CA GLU A 126 -9.84 -4.43 16.99
C GLU A 126 -9.86 -3.81 15.60
N LYS A 127 -10.92 -4.09 14.82
CA LYS A 127 -11.14 -3.46 13.51
C LYS A 127 -11.49 -1.99 13.72
N VAL A 128 -10.66 -1.09 13.20
CA VAL A 128 -10.87 0.35 13.36
C VAL A 128 -11.33 1.03 12.08
N SER A 129 -11.01 0.47 10.92
CA SER A 129 -11.47 0.95 9.62
C SER A 129 -11.49 -0.19 8.62
N ASP A 130 -12.49 -0.23 7.76
CA ASP A 130 -12.57 -1.15 6.63
C ASP A 130 -13.22 -0.53 5.39
N SER A 131 -12.93 -1.15 4.25
CA SER A 131 -13.47 -0.83 2.94
C SER A 131 -13.76 -2.13 2.22
N TRP A 132 -14.80 -2.11 1.39
CA TRP A 132 -15.13 -3.22 0.50
C TRP A 132 -14.05 -3.38 -0.58
N LEU A 133 -13.71 -4.64 -0.89
CA LEU A 133 -12.80 -5.03 -1.97
C LEU A 133 -13.55 -5.48 -3.23
#